data_AF-A0A1R1DGV4-F1
#
_entry.id   AF-A0A1R1DGV4-F1
#
_cell.length_a   1.000
_cell.length_b   1.000
_cell.length_c   1.000
_cell.angle_alpha   90.00
_cell.angle_beta   90.00
_cell.angle_gamma   90.00
#
_symmetry.space_group_name_H-M   'P 1'
#
loop_
_entity.id
_entity.type
_entity.pdbx_description
1 polymer ?
#
loop_
_entity_poly.entity_id
_entity_poly.type
_entity_poly.pdbx_seq_one_letter_code
_entity_poly.pdbx_strand_id
1 'polypeptide(L)' 'MSYQDTDISTGIHTRINDTTRISSAWRTYSNENFKTRRWETFLWEDEKIKEEFDTLSTADAVVNLHLSIVERLRGEG' A
#
# COMPACT_ATOMS: atom_id res chain seq x y z
N MET A 1 -14.70 -13.55 -12.47
CA MET A 1 -14.15 -12.40 -13.23
C MET A 1 -12.66 -12.30 -12.89
N SER A 2 -11.77 -12.52 -13.85
CA SER A 2 -10.33 -12.36 -13.65
C SER A 2 -9.98 -10.88 -13.83
N TYR A 3 -9.53 -10.23 -12.76
CA TYR A 3 -8.95 -8.90 -12.86
C TYR A 3 -7.56 -9.04 -13.50
N GLN A 4 -7.30 -8.33 -14.59
CA GLN A 4 -5.98 -8.26 -15.18
C GLN A 4 -5.20 -7.18 -14.42
N ASP A 5 -4.24 -7.59 -13.61
CA ASP A 5 -3.38 -6.72 -12.81
C ASP A 5 -2.41 -6.02 -13.78
N THR A 6 -2.75 -4.80 -14.18
CA THR A 6 -1.96 -4.02 -15.15
C THR A 6 -1.36 -2.80 -14.44
N ASP A 7 -0.05 -2.90 -14.21
CA ASP A 7 0.90 -1.89 -13.77
C ASP A 7 0.71 -1.29 -12.35
N ILE A 8 1.65 -1.64 -11.47
CA ILE A 8 2.04 -0.79 -10.34
C ILE A 8 2.83 0.38 -10.94
N SER A 9 2.20 1.54 -11.16
CA SER A 9 2.89 2.69 -11.79
C SER A 9 3.73 3.50 -10.80
N THR A 10 3.32 3.52 -9.52
CA THR A 10 3.94 4.38 -8.49
C THR A 10 3.74 3.78 -7.11
N GLY A 11 4.81 3.69 -6.32
CA GLY A 11 4.76 3.16 -4.97
C GLY A 11 5.75 3.82 -4.02
N ILE A 12 5.43 3.80 -2.73
CA ILE A 12 6.26 4.23 -1.62
C ILE A 12 6.54 2.99 -0.77
N HIS A 13 7.82 2.70 -0.54
CA HIS A 13 8.23 1.56 0.26
C HIS A 13 9.18 2.01 1.36
N THR A 14 8.83 1.72 2.61
CA THR A 14 9.67 2.02 3.77
C THR A 14 9.95 0.74 4.51
N ARG A 15 11.22 0.35 4.60
CA ARG A 15 11.67 -0.73 5.48
C ARG A 15 11.84 -0.18 6.90
N ILE A 16 11.18 -0.81 7.87
CA ILE A 16 11.22 -0.43 9.28
C ILE A 16 12.37 -1.14 9.99
N ASN A 17 12.51 -2.44 9.73
CA ASN A 17 13.60 -3.30 10.20
C ASN A 17 13.80 -4.46 9.20
N ASP A 18 14.59 -5.48 9.56
CA ASP A 18 14.93 -6.58 8.65
C ASP A 18 13.73 -7.41 8.19
N THR A 19 12.69 -7.50 9.02
CA THR A 19 11.48 -8.30 8.72
C THR A 19 10.28 -7.43 8.35
N THR A 20 10.25 -6.15 8.74
CA THR A 20 9.06 -5.32 8.65
C THR A 20 9.22 -4.23 7.58
N ARG A 21 8.25 -4.13 6.66
CA ARG A 21 8.19 -3.03 5.68
C ARG A 21 6.75 -2.56 5.46
N ILE A 22 6.59 -1.30 5.07
CA ILE A 22 5.32 -0.74 4.62
C ILE A 22 5.43 -0.48 3.12
N SER A 23 4.38 -0.81 2.38
CA SER A 23 4.27 -0.51 0.95
C SER A 23 2.95 0.17 0.67
N SER A 24 2.99 1.35 0.05
CA SER A 24 1.82 2.03 -0.49
C SER A 24 1.94 2.07 -2.00
N ALA A 25 0.98 1.53 -2.74
CA ALA A 25 1.07 1.39 -4.19
C ALA A 25 -0.21 1.87 -4.89
N TRP A 26 -0.03 2.59 -6.00
CA TRP A 26 -1.12 2.95 -6.89
C TRP A 26 -1.42 1.79 -7.83
N ARG A 27 -2.62 1.21 -7.68
CA ARG A 27 -3.04 0.04 -8.44
C ARG A 27 -4.23 0.34 -9.32
N THR A 28 -4.18 -0.19 -10.53
CA THR A 28 -5.29 -0.13 -11.50
C THR A 28 -6.01 -1.46 -11.51
N TYR A 29 -7.31 -1.42 -11.22
CA TYR A 29 -8.20 -2.56 -11.35
C TYR A 29 -9.05 -2.36 -12.60
N SER A 30 -8.89 -3.24 -13.58
CA SER A 30 -9.72 -3.22 -14.79
C SER A 30 -10.34 -4.57 -15.11
N ASN A 31 -11.56 -4.52 -15.61
CA ASN A 31 -12.25 -5.59 -16.32
C ASN A 31 -12.88 -5.02 -17.61
N GLU A 32 -13.60 -5.85 -18.39
CA GLU A 32 -14.18 -5.44 -19.68
C GLU A 32 -15.14 -4.24 -19.59
N ASN A 33 -15.71 -3.96 -18.42
CA ASN A 33 -16.75 -2.95 -18.23
C ASN A 33 -16.32 -1.77 -17.34
N PHE A 34 -15.20 -1.88 -16.63
CA PHE A 34 -14.83 -0.92 -15.60
C PHE A 34 -13.32 -0.81 -15.42
N LYS A 35 -12.84 0.41 -15.16
CA LYS A 35 -11.46 0.71 -14.80
C LYS A 35 -11.46 1.66 -13.61
N THR A 36 -10.92 1.21 -12.48
CA THR A 36 -10.70 2.05 -11.31
C THR A 36 -9.23 2.06 -10.92
N ARG A 37 -8.85 3.09 -10.17
CA ARG A 37 -7.51 3.25 -9.65
C ARG A 37 -7.60 3.70 -8.20
N ARG A 38 -6.79 3.09 -7.35
CA ARG A 38 -6.76 3.41 -5.92
C ARG A 38 -5.38 3.13 -5.35
N TRP A 39 -5.06 3.84 -4.28
CA TRP A 39 -3.89 3.54 -3.47
C TRP A 39 -4.24 2.47 -2.47
N GLU A 40 -3.33 1.52 -2.32
CA GLU A 40 -3.43 0.46 -1.33
C GLU A 40 -2.17 0.51 -0.47
N THR A 41 -2.33 0.39 0.85
CA THR A 41 -1.22 0.38 1.79
C THR A 41 -1.21 -0.94 2.55
N PHE A 42 -0.03 -1.54 2.65
CA PHE A 42 0.19 -2.85 3.25
C PHE A 42 1.36 -2.79 4.23
N LEU A 43 1.17 -3.32 5.43
CA LEU A 43 2.26 -3.68 6.33
C LEU A 43 2.65 -5.14 6.06
N TRP A 44 3.93 -5.35 5.87
CA TRP A 44 4.53 -6.65 5.63
C TRP A 44 5.36 -7.06 6.83
N GLU A 45 5.30 -8.35 7.14
CA GLU A 45 6.23 -9.04 8.03
C GLU A 45 6.80 -10.23 7.25
N ASP A 46 8.12 -10.22 7.09
CA ASP A 46 8.85 -10.97 6.09
C ASP A 46 8.27 -10.74 4.67
N GLU A 47 7.77 -11.79 4.04
CA GLU A 47 7.14 -11.75 2.71
C GLU A 47 5.61 -11.94 2.78
N LYS A 48 5.02 -11.76 3.97
CA LYS A 48 3.57 -11.89 4.18
C LYS A 48 2.95 -10.53 4.51
N ILE A 49 1.75 -10.30 3.99
CA ILE A 49 0.94 -9.15 4.40
C ILE A 49 0.43 -9.44 5.82
N LYS A 50 0.83 -8.58 6.77
CA LYS A 50 0.42 -8.62 8.17
C LYS A 50 -0.86 -7.81 8.40
N GLU A 51 -0.93 -6.63 7.78
CA GLU A 51 -2.06 -5.70 7.92
C GLU A 51 -2.32 -5.02 6.57
N GLU A 52 -3.60 -4.95 6.19
CA GLU A 52 -4.09 -4.18 5.05
C GLU A 52 -4.78 -2.93 5.58
N PHE A 53 -4.47 -1.77 5.00
CA PHE A 53 -5.08 -0.50 5.38
C PHE A 53 -6.11 -0.05 4.34
N ASP A 54 -6.93 0.92 4.75
CA ASP A 54 -7.95 1.51 3.90
C ASP A 54 -7.39 1.96 2.54
N THR A 55 -8.16 1.66 1.50
CA THR A 55 -7.82 2.13 0.15
C THR A 55 -8.16 3.61 0.02
N LEU A 56 -7.22 4.40 -0.50
CA LEU A 56 -7.35 5.84 -0.58
C LEU A 56 -7.27 6.33 -2.03
N SER A 57 -7.89 7.48 -2.31
CA SER A 57 -8.01 8.03 -3.66
C SER A 57 -7.01 9.14 -3.98
N THR A 58 -6.32 9.70 -2.98
CA THR A 58 -5.37 10.82 -3.14
C THR A 58 -3.98 10.48 -2.64
N ALA A 59 -2.96 11.06 -3.28
CA ALA A 59 -1.57 10.88 -2.86
C ALA A 59 -1.30 11.44 -1.45
N ASP A 60 -1.86 12.60 -1.12
CA ASP A 60 -1.65 13.24 0.19
C ASP A 60 -2.18 12.38 1.35
N ALA A 61 -3.39 11.82 1.20
CA ALA A 61 -3.97 10.95 2.23
C ALA A 61 -3.10 9.69 2.44
N VAL A 62 -2.51 9.18 1.38
CA VAL A 62 -1.65 7.99 1.41
C VAL A 62 -0.32 8.28 2.03
N VAL A 63 0.29 9.42 1.72
CA VAL A 63 1.54 9.85 2.37
C VAL A 63 1.29 10.04 3.87
N ASN A 64 0.20 10.69 4.25
CA ASN A 64 -0.14 10.90 5.67
C ASN A 64 -0.38 9.57 6.40
N LEU A 65 -1.11 8.64 5.79
CA LEU A 65 -1.29 7.29 6.34
C LEU A 65 0.05 6.54 6.44
N HIS A 66 0.87 6.60 5.39
CA HIS A 66 2.16 5.92 5.36
C HIS A 66 3.08 6.42 6.48
N LEU A 67 3.17 7.75 6.65
CA LEU A 67 3.97 8.37 7.71
C LEU A 67 3.45 8.01 9.10
N SER A 68 2.14 8.05 9.32
CA SER A 68 1.58 7.73 10.64
C SER A 68 1.85 6.27 11.05
N ILE A 69 1.83 5.34 10.10
CA ILE A 69 2.20 3.93 10.36
C ILE A 69 3.70 3.82 10.67
N VAL A 70 4.56 4.51 9.91
CA VAL A 70 6.01 4.53 10.17
C VAL A 70 6.31 5.08 11.56
N GLU A 71 5.68 6.18 11.95
CA GLU A 71 5.86 6.82 13.26
C GLU A 71 5.38 5.91 14.39
N ARG A 72 4.20 5.29 14.23
CA ARG A 72 3.67 4.30 15.18
C ARG A 72 4.68 3.17 15.42
N LEU A 73 5.16 2.54 14.35
CA LEU A 73 6.07 1.39 14.46
C LEU A 73 7.47 1.75 14.98
N ARG A 74 7.91 3.00 14.78
CA ARG A 74 9.18 3.49 15.35
C ARG A 74 9.07 3.89 16.81
N GLY A 75 7.89 4.33 17.26
CA GLY A 75 7.63 4.68 18.65
C GLY A 75 7.40 3.47 19.57
N GLU A 76 7.16 2.29 19.01
CA GLU A 76 6.97 1.03 19.75
C GLU A 76 8.29 0.27 20.02
N GLY A 77 9.46 0.82 19.62
CA GLY A 77 10.79 0.21 19.74
C GLY A 77 11.61 0.67 20.94
#